data_AF-A0A522Y257-F1
#
_entry.id   AF-A0A522Y257-F1
#
_cell.length_a   1.000
_cell.length_b   1.000
_cell.length_c   1.000
_cell.angle_alpha   90.00
_cell.angle_beta   90.00
_cell.angle_gamma   90.00
#
_symmetry.space_group_name_H-M   'P 1'
#
loop_
_entity.id
_entity.type
_entity.pdbx_description
1 polymer ?
#
loop_
_entity_poly.entity_id
_entity_poly.type
_entity_poly.pdbx_seq_one_letter_code
_entity_poly.pdbx_strand_id
1 'polypeptide(L)'
;MPIPPTSISEEKNLDQALDGTFPASDPVSATTHLTATPTESILAAAERSSQHPGTVTIYRVVGADQMEKPFAAGRLEAARWTSENTASVYASLSAGDALLEFLAHCEGEPPRNAYLARAQIPRERITVMHAYPSTWCEQPYRREVQQVGDDWARSHRSLAAQVPSALCADACNIILNPGHVDAPLIQGIEVRPIRIDDRLRRIASH
;
A
#
# COMPACT_ATOMS: atom_id res chain seq x y z
N MET A 1 76.65 -41.29 18.13
CA MET A 1 75.95 -41.26 16.82
C MET A 1 74.67 -42.06 16.95
N PRO A 2 73.55 -41.75 16.28
CA PRO A 2 73.35 -40.73 15.24
C PRO A 2 72.07 -39.85 15.42
N ILE A 3 71.96 -38.83 14.58
CA ILE A 3 70.75 -38.03 14.29
C ILE A 3 70.06 -38.66 13.07
N PRO A 4 68.74 -38.47 12.88
CA PRO A 4 68.35 -37.63 11.73
C PRO A 4 67.12 -36.72 11.98
N PRO A 5 66.84 -35.75 11.09
CA PRO A 5 65.82 -34.70 11.29
C PRO A 5 64.62 -34.74 10.32
N THR A 6 63.65 -33.86 10.58
CA THR A 6 62.68 -33.21 9.65
C THR A 6 61.37 -33.96 9.34
N SER A 7 60.22 -33.41 9.76
CA SER A 7 59.32 -32.61 8.90
C SER A 7 58.04 -32.16 9.63
N ILE A 8 57.46 -31.09 9.09
CA ILE A 8 56.43 -30.18 9.62
C ILE A 8 55.01 -30.73 9.44
N SER A 9 54.11 -30.50 10.41
CA SER A 9 52.77 -29.87 10.21
C SER A 9 51.91 -29.92 11.50
N GLU A 10 51.42 -28.75 11.93
CA GLU A 10 50.05 -28.49 12.45
C GLU A 10 49.51 -29.42 13.55
N GLU A 11 49.33 -29.02 14.81
CA GLU A 11 48.40 -28.00 15.33
C GLU A 11 48.60 -27.90 16.87
N LYS A 12 48.09 -26.81 17.46
CA LYS A 12 47.50 -26.74 18.83
C LYS A 12 48.39 -26.32 20.01
N ASN A 13 48.41 -25.01 20.29
CA ASN A 13 47.71 -24.38 21.44
C ASN A 13 48.22 -22.94 21.57
N LEU A 14 47.49 -21.93 21.07
CA LEU A 14 46.33 -21.28 21.70
C LEU A 14 46.67 -20.65 23.06
N ASP A 15 47.38 -19.52 23.03
CA ASP A 15 47.48 -18.57 24.16
C ASP A 15 47.62 -17.12 23.66
N GLN A 16 46.88 -16.77 22.60
CA GLN A 16 46.77 -15.39 22.15
C GLN A 16 45.48 -15.15 21.35
N ALA A 17 44.39 -14.86 22.05
CA ALA A 17 43.30 -14.05 21.51
C ALA A 17 42.47 -13.48 22.68
N LEU A 18 42.51 -12.16 22.78
CA LEU A 18 41.75 -11.27 23.63
C LEU A 18 40.29 -11.69 23.75
N ASP A 19 39.82 -11.88 24.98
CA ASP A 19 38.38 -11.89 25.25
C ASP A 19 38.06 -11.31 26.64
N GLY A 20 37.04 -10.46 26.68
CA GLY A 20 36.36 -10.04 27.90
C GLY A 20 36.86 -8.76 28.56
N THR A 21 36.35 -7.60 28.13
CA THR A 21 35.55 -6.66 28.97
C THR A 21 35.14 -5.48 28.08
N PHE A 22 34.05 -5.64 27.34
CA PHE A 22 33.36 -4.51 26.71
C PHE A 22 32.58 -3.73 27.78
N PRO A 23 32.74 -2.40 27.90
CA PRO A 23 31.84 -1.59 28.71
C PRO A 23 30.51 -1.42 27.98
N ALA A 24 29.40 -1.75 28.64
CA ALA A 24 28.06 -1.42 28.17
C ALA A 24 27.92 0.11 28.06
N SER A 25 27.90 0.62 26.84
CA SER A 25 27.42 1.97 26.55
C SER A 25 26.02 1.81 25.97
N ASP A 26 25.00 2.25 26.70
CA ASP A 26 23.65 2.39 26.19
C ASP A 26 23.68 3.27 24.92
N PRO A 27 23.13 2.84 23.78
CA PRO A 27 22.87 3.78 22.71
C PRO A 27 21.68 4.67 23.10
N VAL A 28 21.84 5.97 22.91
CA VAL A 28 20.74 6.94 22.92
C VAL A 28 19.64 6.42 22.00
N SER A 29 18.41 6.32 22.52
CA SER A 29 17.19 6.08 21.75
C SER A 29 17.07 7.13 20.65
N ALA A 30 17.65 6.85 19.50
CA ALA A 30 17.28 7.48 18.26
C ALA A 30 15.94 6.85 17.87
N THR A 31 14.85 7.57 18.09
CA THR A 31 13.58 7.30 17.43
C THR A 31 13.86 7.43 15.93
N THR A 32 14.19 6.33 15.28
CA THR A 32 14.32 6.28 13.83
C THR A 32 12.95 6.63 13.27
N HIS A 33 12.79 7.89 12.85
CA HIS A 33 11.76 8.22 11.88
C HIS A 33 12.03 7.32 10.68
N LEU A 34 11.21 6.28 10.52
CA LEU A 34 11.13 5.52 9.28
C LEU A 34 10.91 6.56 8.19
N THR A 35 11.99 6.86 7.48
CA THR A 35 11.94 7.74 6.32
C THR A 35 11.28 6.89 5.23
N ALA A 36 9.95 6.93 5.21
CA ALA A 36 9.14 6.28 4.20
C ALA A 36 9.32 7.07 2.89
N THR A 37 10.37 6.72 2.13
CA THR A 37 10.49 7.10 0.73
C THR A 37 10.08 5.91 -0.16
N PRO A 38 8.78 5.63 -0.32
CA PRO A 38 8.29 5.04 -1.58
C PRO A 38 7.15 5.83 -2.25
N THR A 39 6.35 6.57 -1.49
CA THR A 39 5.02 7.01 -1.95
C THR A 39 5.08 8.05 -3.09
N GLU A 40 5.92 9.07 -2.98
CA GLU A 40 6.02 10.14 -3.99
C GLU A 40 6.57 9.64 -5.34
N SER A 41 7.54 8.71 -5.31
CA SER A 41 8.15 8.11 -6.50
C SER A 41 7.16 7.25 -7.30
N ILE A 42 6.24 6.55 -6.62
CA ILE A 42 5.24 5.69 -7.28
C ILE A 42 4.22 6.53 -8.05
N LEU A 43 3.84 7.69 -7.52
CA LEU A 43 2.90 8.57 -8.19
C LEU A 43 3.51 9.16 -9.47
N ALA A 44 4.78 9.56 -9.41
CA ALA A 44 5.53 9.97 -10.60
C ALA A 44 5.69 8.83 -11.63
N ALA A 45 5.80 7.58 -11.18
CA ALA A 45 5.86 6.44 -12.07
C ALA A 45 4.53 6.20 -12.79
N ALA A 46 3.39 6.41 -12.12
CA ALA A 46 2.04 6.21 -12.66
C ALA A 46 1.65 7.25 -13.73
N GLU A 47 2.28 8.43 -13.72
CA GLU A 47 2.07 9.50 -14.73
C GLU A 47 2.64 9.18 -16.11
N ARG A 48 3.46 8.15 -16.25
CA ARG A 48 4.17 7.83 -17.50
C ARG A 48 3.26 7.34 -18.63
N SER A 49 1.94 7.44 -18.48
CA SER A 49 0.99 7.27 -19.57
C SER A 49 1.11 8.45 -20.54
N SER A 50 1.83 8.23 -21.64
CA SER A 50 2.12 9.20 -22.71
C SER A 50 0.89 9.82 -23.37
N GLN A 51 -0.32 9.37 -23.01
CA GLN A 51 -1.58 9.88 -23.55
C GLN A 51 -2.11 11.12 -22.79
N HIS A 52 -1.74 11.33 -21.51
CA HIS A 52 -2.31 12.41 -20.68
C HIS A 52 -1.30 12.96 -19.66
N PRO A 53 -0.39 13.87 -20.07
CA PRO A 53 0.59 14.45 -19.15
C PRO A 53 -0.09 15.18 -17.99
N GLY A 54 0.39 14.96 -16.76
CA GLY A 54 -0.15 15.58 -15.54
C GLY A 54 -1.37 14.87 -14.94
N THR A 55 -1.78 13.72 -15.48
CA THR A 55 -2.82 12.89 -14.86
C THR A 55 -2.27 11.55 -14.39
N VAL A 56 -2.94 10.97 -13.41
CA VAL A 56 -2.68 9.64 -12.88
C VAL A 56 -3.87 8.75 -13.20
N THR A 57 -3.60 7.54 -13.70
CA THR A 57 -4.63 6.54 -13.90
C THR A 57 -4.86 5.76 -12.61
N ILE A 58 -6.11 5.67 -12.19
CA ILE A 58 -6.54 4.89 -11.03
C ILE A 58 -7.40 3.72 -11.46
N TYR A 59 -7.37 2.65 -10.67
CA TYR A 59 -8.07 1.40 -10.93
C TYR A 59 -8.90 0.98 -9.72
N ARG A 60 -10.09 0.45 -9.95
CA ARG A 60 -10.93 -0.16 -8.91
C ARG A 60 -11.62 -1.39 -9.48
N VAL A 61 -11.64 -2.49 -8.73
CA VAL A 61 -12.50 -3.63 -9.06
C VAL A 61 -13.80 -3.51 -8.26
N VAL A 62 -14.93 -3.67 -8.95
CA VAL A 62 -16.27 -3.50 -8.38
C VAL A 62 -17.20 -4.64 -8.77
N GLY A 63 -18.24 -4.86 -7.96
CA GLY A 63 -19.38 -5.70 -8.28
C GLY A 63 -20.34 -5.05 -9.28
N ALA A 64 -21.35 -5.81 -9.72
CA ALA A 64 -22.36 -5.34 -10.67
C ALA A 64 -23.21 -4.18 -10.12
N ASP A 65 -23.38 -4.09 -8.81
CA ASP A 65 -24.12 -3.04 -8.11
C ASP A 65 -23.45 -1.65 -8.21
N GLN A 66 -22.13 -1.62 -8.45
CA GLN A 66 -21.33 -0.39 -8.51
C GLN A 66 -20.80 -0.07 -9.91
N MET A 67 -21.11 -0.88 -10.93
CA MET A 67 -20.49 -0.76 -12.26
C MET A 67 -20.82 0.57 -12.97
N GLU A 68 -21.99 1.15 -12.73
CA GLU A 68 -22.40 2.41 -13.40
C GLU A 68 -21.65 3.62 -12.85
N LYS A 69 -21.30 3.59 -11.57
CA LYS A 69 -20.66 4.69 -10.84
C LYS A 69 -19.54 4.18 -9.94
N PRO A 70 -18.48 3.58 -10.52
CA PRO A 70 -17.44 2.90 -9.76
C PRO A 70 -16.59 3.85 -8.89
N PHE A 71 -16.62 5.16 -9.13
CA PHE A 71 -15.88 6.16 -8.36
C PHE A 71 -16.79 7.13 -7.58
N ALA A 72 -18.10 6.86 -7.53
CA ALA A 72 -19.01 7.65 -6.70
C ALA A 72 -19.01 7.14 -5.25
N ALA A 73 -19.52 7.97 -4.33
CA ALA A 73 -19.76 7.55 -2.95
C ALA A 73 -20.60 6.27 -2.93
N GLY A 74 -20.04 5.22 -2.34
CA GLY A 74 -20.74 3.96 -2.10
C GLY A 74 -21.42 3.95 -0.73
N ARG A 75 -21.73 2.75 -0.27
CA ARG A 75 -22.16 2.53 1.10
C ARG A 75 -21.05 2.97 2.06
N LEU A 76 -21.45 3.61 3.16
CA LEU A 76 -20.53 3.94 4.23
C LEU A 76 -20.18 2.69 5.01
N GLU A 77 -18.90 2.33 4.98
CA GLU A 77 -18.35 1.16 5.66
C GLU A 77 -16.98 1.55 6.22
N ALA A 78 -16.64 1.01 7.39
CA ALA A 78 -15.32 1.21 7.96
C ALA A 78 -14.26 0.55 7.06
N ALA A 79 -13.24 1.31 6.71
CA ALA A 79 -12.09 0.84 5.95
C ALA A 79 -10.80 1.10 6.75
N ARG A 80 -9.65 0.69 6.20
CA ARG A 80 -8.36 0.86 6.90
C ARG A 80 -8.05 2.31 7.27
N TRP A 81 -8.30 3.24 6.36
CA TRP A 81 -7.92 4.65 6.50
C TRP A 81 -9.09 5.56 6.86
N THR A 82 -10.33 5.10 6.79
CA THR A 82 -11.53 5.92 7.02
C THR A 82 -12.55 5.16 7.88
N SER A 83 -13.22 5.87 8.78
CA SER A 83 -14.28 5.31 9.61
C SER A 83 -15.61 5.17 8.85
N GLU A 84 -16.55 4.41 9.42
CA GLU A 84 -17.88 4.18 8.85
C GLU A 84 -18.74 5.44 8.67
N ASN A 85 -18.31 6.60 9.15
CA ASN A 85 -19.03 7.87 8.98
C ASN A 85 -18.40 8.77 7.91
N THR A 86 -17.33 8.31 7.25
CA THR A 86 -16.58 9.09 6.26
C THR A 86 -16.75 8.47 4.87
N ALA A 87 -17.48 9.18 4.00
CA ALA A 87 -17.61 8.79 2.59
C ALA A 87 -16.24 8.79 1.91
N SER A 88 -15.84 7.64 1.37
CA SER A 88 -14.55 7.45 0.71
C SER A 88 -14.64 6.37 -0.35
N VAL A 89 -13.81 6.48 -1.38
CA VAL A 89 -13.66 5.44 -2.41
C VAL A 89 -12.20 5.03 -2.49
N TYR A 90 -11.94 3.73 -2.40
CA TYR A 90 -10.60 3.16 -2.51
C TYR A 90 -10.32 2.71 -3.94
N ALA A 91 -9.16 3.10 -4.44
CA ALA A 91 -8.62 2.72 -5.73
C ALA A 91 -7.12 2.42 -5.60
N SER A 92 -6.54 1.86 -6.64
CA SER A 92 -5.11 1.54 -6.71
C SER A 92 -4.49 2.16 -7.95
N LEU A 93 -3.15 2.24 -7.97
CA LEU A 93 -2.39 2.79 -9.10
C LEU A 93 -2.11 1.75 -10.20
N SER A 94 -2.45 0.48 -9.97
CA SER A 94 -2.37 -0.57 -10.98
C SER A 94 -3.62 -1.46 -10.94
N ALA A 95 -3.93 -2.09 -12.07
CA ALA A 95 -5.02 -3.05 -12.15
C ALA A 95 -4.76 -4.32 -11.32
N GLY A 96 -3.50 -4.70 -11.14
CA GLY A 96 -3.11 -5.86 -10.33
C GLY A 96 -3.36 -5.63 -8.85
N ASP A 97 -2.99 -4.46 -8.34
CA ASP A 97 -3.25 -4.07 -6.95
C ASP A 97 -4.75 -3.93 -6.69
N ALA A 98 -5.50 -3.34 -7.63
CA ALA A 98 -6.96 -3.25 -7.50
C ALA A 98 -7.63 -4.63 -7.41
N LEU A 99 -7.11 -5.63 -8.14
CA LEU A 99 -7.58 -7.01 -8.05
C LEU A 99 -7.16 -7.66 -6.73
N LEU A 100 -5.92 -7.43 -6.28
CA LEU A 100 -5.42 -7.95 -5.01
C LEU A 100 -6.25 -7.44 -3.82
N GLU A 101 -6.48 -6.14 -3.77
CA GLU A 101 -7.32 -5.50 -2.74
C GLU A 101 -8.74 -6.05 -2.77
N PHE A 102 -9.34 -6.19 -3.96
CA PHE A 102 -10.68 -6.76 -4.10
C PHE A 102 -10.76 -8.19 -3.58
N LEU A 103 -9.78 -9.04 -3.91
CA LEU A 103 -9.75 -10.43 -3.46
C LEU A 103 -9.52 -10.53 -1.95
N ALA A 104 -8.66 -9.69 -1.38
CA ALA A 104 -8.38 -9.69 0.06
C ALA A 104 -9.57 -9.22 0.92
N HIS A 105 -10.47 -8.43 0.34
CA HIS A 105 -11.69 -7.96 1.00
C HIS A 105 -12.92 -8.82 0.68
N CYS A 106 -12.81 -9.85 -0.17
CA CYS A 106 -13.92 -10.75 -0.44
C CYS A 106 -14.17 -11.66 0.77
N GLU A 107 -15.39 -11.63 1.30
CA GLU A 107 -15.84 -12.63 2.27
C GLU A 107 -16.31 -13.88 1.50
N GLY A 108 -15.41 -14.86 1.35
CA GLY A 108 -15.67 -16.12 0.65
C GLY A 108 -15.38 -16.07 -0.86
N GLU A 109 -16.12 -16.84 -1.66
CA GLU A 109 -15.83 -16.97 -3.09
C GLU A 109 -16.04 -15.62 -3.82
N PRO A 110 -15.04 -15.14 -4.59
CA PRO A 110 -15.19 -13.92 -5.37
C PRO A 110 -16.40 -13.99 -6.32
N PRO A 111 -17.13 -12.90 -6.56
CA PRO A 111 -18.31 -12.93 -7.41
C PRO A 111 -17.96 -13.36 -8.83
N ARG A 112 -18.90 -14.03 -9.50
CA ARG A 112 -18.73 -14.46 -10.91
C ARG A 112 -18.62 -13.27 -11.86
N ASN A 113 -19.34 -12.19 -11.55
CA ASN A 113 -19.33 -10.95 -12.30
C ASN A 113 -18.57 -9.90 -11.49
N ALA A 114 -17.38 -9.55 -11.96
CA ALA A 114 -16.58 -8.46 -11.45
C ALA A 114 -16.14 -7.57 -12.61
N TYR A 115 -15.96 -6.28 -12.33
CA TYR A 115 -15.63 -5.29 -13.34
C TYR A 115 -14.40 -4.52 -12.90
N LEU A 116 -13.47 -4.32 -13.83
CA LEU A 116 -12.36 -3.40 -13.62
C LEU A 116 -12.77 -2.04 -14.18
N ALA A 117 -12.88 -1.07 -13.28
CA ALA A 117 -13.00 0.33 -13.61
C ALA A 117 -11.61 0.98 -13.65
N ARG A 118 -11.40 1.86 -14.64
CA ARG A 118 -10.28 2.80 -14.67
C ARG A 118 -10.78 4.21 -14.84
N ALA A 119 -10.05 5.18 -14.31
CA ALA A 119 -10.31 6.61 -14.51
C ALA A 119 -8.99 7.40 -14.44
N GLN A 120 -9.06 8.66 -14.82
CA GLN A 120 -7.97 9.62 -14.73
C GLN A 120 -8.30 10.71 -13.73
N ILE A 121 -7.30 11.11 -12.95
CA ILE A 121 -7.37 12.24 -12.03
C ILE A 121 -6.14 13.13 -12.22
N PRO A 122 -6.26 14.46 -12.09
CA PRO A 122 -5.09 15.33 -12.17
C PRO A 122 -4.14 15.09 -10.99
N ARG A 123 -2.84 14.99 -11.26
CA ARG A 123 -1.80 14.71 -10.25
C ARG A 123 -1.85 15.72 -9.12
N GLU A 124 -1.98 17.00 -9.45
CA GLU A 124 -1.94 18.10 -8.49
C GLU A 124 -3.11 18.09 -7.50
N ARG A 125 -4.13 17.26 -7.75
CA ARG A 125 -5.28 17.05 -6.87
C ARG A 125 -5.09 15.87 -5.92
N ILE A 126 -3.93 15.23 -5.94
CA ILE A 126 -3.55 14.11 -5.07
C ILE A 126 -2.56 14.62 -4.03
N THR A 127 -2.92 14.49 -2.76
CA THR A 127 -2.00 14.73 -1.65
C THR A 127 -1.33 13.41 -1.23
N VAL A 128 -0.02 13.43 -1.01
CA VAL A 128 0.67 12.27 -0.45
C VAL A 128 0.59 12.31 1.07
N MET A 129 0.06 11.25 1.68
CA MET A 129 0.01 11.12 3.14
C MET A 129 1.34 10.55 3.65
N HIS A 130 2.08 11.33 4.43
CA HIS A 130 3.37 10.92 4.98
C HIS A 130 3.35 10.65 6.49
N ALA A 131 2.40 11.23 7.21
CA ALA A 131 2.28 11.11 8.66
C ALA A 131 1.10 10.19 9.00
N TYR A 132 1.40 8.99 9.48
CA TYR A 132 0.42 8.01 9.93
C TYR A 132 1.01 7.16 11.07
N PRO A 133 0.16 6.60 11.96
CA PRO A 133 0.61 5.76 13.08
C PRO A 133 1.42 4.56 12.61
N SER A 134 2.34 4.06 13.43
CA SER A 134 3.12 2.84 13.12
C SER A 134 2.25 1.59 12.97
N THR A 135 1.03 1.63 13.50
CA THR A 135 0.04 0.55 13.48
C THR A 135 -0.79 0.50 12.18
N TRP A 136 -0.51 1.35 11.19
CA TRP A 136 -1.33 1.53 9.98
C TRP A 136 -1.60 0.23 9.17
N CYS A 137 -0.65 -0.70 9.17
CA CYS A 137 -0.75 -1.96 8.44
C CYS A 137 -1.40 -3.10 9.25
N GLU A 138 -1.69 -2.90 10.53
CA GLU A 138 -2.23 -3.95 11.41
C GLU A 138 -3.68 -4.32 11.09
N GLN A 139 -4.09 -5.51 11.55
CA GLN A 139 -5.48 -5.95 11.65
C GLN A 139 -5.78 -6.38 13.09
N PRO A 140 -6.98 -6.07 13.65
CA PRO A 140 -8.07 -5.31 13.05
C PRO A 140 -7.71 -3.83 12.82
N TYR A 141 -8.49 -3.14 11.95
CA TYR A 141 -8.26 -1.73 11.64
C TYR A 141 -8.24 -0.87 12.91
N ARG A 142 -7.27 0.04 12.98
CA ARG A 142 -7.04 0.88 14.17
C ARG A 142 -7.73 2.23 14.01
N ARG A 143 -8.45 2.66 15.05
CA ARG A 143 -9.16 3.94 15.07
C ARG A 143 -8.24 5.15 14.82
N GLU A 144 -7.04 5.12 15.38
CA GLU A 144 -6.03 6.17 15.17
C GLU A 144 -5.59 6.31 13.71
N VAL A 145 -5.62 5.23 12.93
CA VAL A 145 -5.29 5.23 11.49
C VAL A 145 -6.47 5.80 10.70
N GLN A 146 -7.70 5.38 11.06
CA GLN A 146 -8.92 5.91 10.46
C GLN A 146 -9.10 7.41 10.70
N GLN A 147 -8.69 7.90 11.87
CA GLN A 147 -8.71 9.34 12.18
C GLN A 147 -7.88 10.15 11.19
N VAL A 148 -6.73 9.62 10.74
CA VAL A 148 -5.89 10.33 9.76
C VAL A 148 -6.64 10.54 8.44
N GLY A 149 -7.28 9.51 7.89
CA GLY A 149 -8.02 9.65 6.65
C GLY A 149 -9.35 10.40 6.83
N ASP A 150 -10.00 10.28 7.98
CA ASP A 150 -11.19 11.07 8.29
C ASP A 150 -10.87 12.57 8.37
N ASP A 151 -9.78 12.94 9.03
CA ASP A 151 -9.33 14.33 9.14
C ASP A 151 -8.93 14.87 7.77
N TRP A 152 -8.26 14.06 6.94
CA TRP A 152 -8.00 14.42 5.54
C TRP A 152 -9.29 14.67 4.77
N ALA A 153 -10.24 13.73 4.80
CA ALA A 153 -11.50 13.83 4.06
C ALA A 153 -12.32 15.06 4.50
N ARG A 154 -12.44 15.30 5.81
CA ARG A 154 -13.15 16.46 6.38
C ARG A 154 -12.48 17.79 6.07
N SER A 155 -11.17 17.79 5.81
CA SER A 155 -10.45 19.03 5.48
C SER A 155 -10.75 19.57 4.08
N HIS A 156 -11.26 18.74 3.16
CA HIS A 156 -11.51 19.08 1.75
C HIS A 156 -10.32 19.77 1.06
N ARG A 157 -9.08 19.48 1.45
CA ARG A 157 -7.88 20.12 0.88
C ARG A 157 -7.43 19.52 -0.45
N SER A 158 -7.83 18.29 -0.75
CA SER A 158 -7.52 17.63 -2.00
C SER A 158 -8.63 16.66 -2.40
N LEU A 159 -8.72 16.36 -3.70
CA LEU A 159 -9.64 15.36 -4.24
C LEU A 159 -9.27 13.95 -3.76
N ALA A 160 -7.98 13.67 -3.74
CA ALA A 160 -7.46 12.35 -3.47
C ALA A 160 -6.29 12.40 -2.48
N ALA A 161 -6.10 11.29 -1.76
CA ALA A 161 -4.94 11.03 -0.93
C ALA A 161 -4.26 9.74 -1.36
N GLN A 162 -2.94 9.77 -1.49
CA GLN A 162 -2.13 8.58 -1.69
C GLN A 162 -1.66 8.05 -0.34
N VAL A 163 -1.86 6.74 -0.13
CA VAL A 163 -1.51 6.01 1.09
C VAL A 163 -0.78 4.72 0.73
N PRO A 164 0.06 4.16 1.62
CA PRO A 164 0.69 2.86 1.36
C PRO A 164 -0.35 1.74 1.30
N SER A 165 -0.09 0.71 0.47
CA SER A 165 -0.88 -0.52 0.49
C SER A 165 -0.38 -1.43 1.62
N ALA A 166 -1.30 -2.01 2.38
CA ALA A 166 -0.97 -3.00 3.41
C ALA A 166 -0.73 -4.40 2.82
N LEU A 167 -1.15 -4.65 1.58
CA LEU A 167 -1.02 -5.94 0.90
C LEU A 167 0.27 -6.04 0.09
N CYS A 168 0.83 -4.91 -0.34
CA CYS A 168 2.07 -4.84 -1.10
C CYS A 168 2.90 -3.62 -0.65
N ALA A 169 4.03 -3.87 0.00
CA ALA A 169 4.85 -2.83 0.63
C ALA A 169 5.41 -1.79 -0.36
N ASP A 170 5.64 -2.21 -1.61
CA ASP A 170 6.14 -1.35 -2.69
C ASP A 170 5.02 -0.70 -3.51
N ALA A 171 3.75 -0.84 -3.08
CA ALA A 171 2.59 -0.28 -3.75
C ALA A 171 1.88 0.79 -2.91
N CYS A 172 1.05 1.57 -3.58
CA CYS A 172 0.23 2.60 -2.96
C CYS A 172 -1.21 2.51 -3.46
N ASN A 173 -2.13 2.85 -2.56
CA ASN A 173 -3.53 3.04 -2.86
C ASN A 173 -3.87 4.53 -2.90
N ILE A 174 -5.01 4.82 -3.52
CA ILE A 174 -5.61 6.15 -3.62
C ILE A 174 -6.95 6.10 -2.89
N ILE A 175 -7.15 7.03 -1.96
CA ILE A 175 -8.44 7.32 -1.34
C ILE A 175 -9.00 8.55 -2.03
N LEU A 176 -10.20 8.43 -2.61
CA LEU A 176 -10.93 9.55 -3.21
C LEU A 176 -11.93 10.09 -2.20
N ASN A 177 -12.06 11.42 -2.16
CA ASN A 177 -13.10 12.11 -1.42
C ASN A 177 -14.25 12.46 -2.39
N PRO A 178 -15.35 11.68 -2.42
CA PRO A 178 -16.46 11.93 -3.32
C PRO A 178 -17.23 13.23 -3.00
N GLY A 179 -17.05 13.80 -1.80
CA GLY A 179 -17.63 15.07 -1.39
C GLY A 179 -16.76 16.29 -1.72
N HIS A 180 -15.60 16.10 -2.36
CA HIS A 180 -14.74 17.20 -2.76
C HIS A 180 -15.28 17.95 -3.99
N VAL A 181 -15.10 19.27 -4.03
CA VAL A 181 -15.59 20.12 -5.15
C VAL A 181 -15.02 19.70 -6.51
N ASP A 182 -13.79 19.19 -6.50
CA ASP A 182 -13.10 18.67 -7.69
C ASP A 182 -13.48 17.21 -8.05
N ALA A 183 -14.47 16.57 -7.40
CA ALA A 183 -14.92 15.23 -7.78
C ALA A 183 -15.27 15.08 -9.28
N PRO A 184 -15.82 16.09 -9.97
CA PRO A 184 -16.03 16.05 -11.42
C PRO A 184 -14.74 15.99 -12.27
N LEU A 185 -13.55 16.18 -11.69
CA LEU A 185 -12.26 16.00 -12.37
C LEU A 185 -11.87 14.52 -12.51
N ILE A 186 -12.62 13.58 -11.91
CA ILE A 186 -12.48 12.15 -12.20
C ILE A 186 -13.10 11.89 -13.57
N GLN A 187 -12.26 11.69 -14.57
CA GLN A 187 -12.66 11.61 -15.98
C GLN A 187 -12.13 10.35 -16.66
N GLY A 188 -12.55 10.12 -17.91
CA GLY A 188 -12.11 8.95 -18.68
C GLY A 188 -12.51 7.63 -18.03
N ILE A 189 -13.67 7.60 -17.37
CA ILE A 189 -14.17 6.41 -16.69
C ILE A 189 -14.46 5.34 -17.74
N GLU A 190 -13.75 4.23 -17.65
CA GLU A 190 -14.01 3.04 -18.45
C GLU A 190 -14.19 1.85 -17.54
N VAL A 191 -15.22 1.04 -17.83
CA VAL A 191 -15.55 -0.14 -17.04
C VAL A 191 -15.61 -1.33 -17.98
N ARG A 192 -14.84 -2.38 -17.67
CA ARG A 192 -14.85 -3.62 -18.46
C ARG A 192 -15.04 -4.83 -17.55
N PRO A 193 -15.76 -5.87 -18.01
CA PRO A 193 -15.83 -7.11 -17.26
C PRO A 193 -14.43 -7.72 -17.15
N ILE A 194 -14.16 -8.35 -16.00
CA ILE A 194 -12.95 -9.13 -15.78
C ILE A 194 -13.29 -10.56 -15.38
N ARG A 195 -12.46 -11.49 -15.83
CA ARG A 195 -12.50 -12.88 -15.37
C ARG A 195 -11.45 -13.06 -14.28
N ILE A 196 -11.90 -13.36 -13.07
CA ILE A 196 -11.02 -13.80 -11.99
C ILE A 196 -10.64 -15.26 -12.28
N ASP A 197 -9.34 -15.52 -12.41
CA ASP A 197 -8.76 -16.84 -12.67
C ASP A 197 -9.15 -17.85 -11.59
N ASP A 198 -9.44 -19.09 -11.98
CA ASP A 198 -9.91 -20.13 -11.07
C ASP A 198 -8.87 -20.48 -9.99
N ARG A 199 -7.57 -20.26 -10.24
CA ARG A 199 -6.51 -20.40 -9.23
C ARG A 199 -6.67 -19.40 -8.10
N LEU A 200 -7.06 -18.16 -8.41
CA LEU A 200 -7.28 -17.12 -7.40
C LEU A 200 -8.61 -17.34 -6.67
N ARG A 201 -9.65 -17.78 -7.37
CA ARG A 201 -10.95 -18.12 -6.76
C ARG A 201 -10.80 -19.18 -5.68
N ARG A 202 -10.03 -20.24 -5.93
CA ARG A 202 -9.80 -21.31 -4.94
C ARG A 202 -9.12 -20.84 -3.67
N ILE A 203 -8.23 -19.85 -3.76
CA ILE A 203 -7.50 -19.32 -2.59
C ILE A 203 -8.41 -18.45 -1.72
N ALA A 204 -9.28 -17.65 -2.35
CA ALA A 204 -10.19 -16.74 -1.64
C ALA A 204 -11.39 -17.44 -0.98
N SER A 205 -11.71 -18.67 -1.36
CA SER A 205 -12.84 -19.45 -0.83
C SER A 205 -12.60 -20.12 0.53
N HIS A 206 -11.62 -19.69 1.33
CA HIS A 206 -11.22 -20.35 2.59
C HIS A 206 -11.32 -19.41 3.79
#